data_AF-A0A7X8G3W8-F1
#
_entry.id   AF-A0A7X8G3W8-F1
#
_cell.length_a   1.000
_cell.length_b   1.000
_cell.length_c   1.000
_cell.angle_alpha   90.00
_cell.angle_beta   90.00
_cell.angle_gamma   90.00
#
_symmetry.space_group_name_H-M   'P 1'
#
loop_
_entity.id
_entity.type
_entity.pdbx_description
1 polymer ?
#
loop_
_entity_poly.entity_id
_entity_poly.type
_entity_poly.pdbx_seq_one_letter_code
_entity_poly.pdbx_strand_id
1 'polypeptide(L)'
;MKDFNFDNAIKHLSDAVKIETVSNVDYEKVEWDKFDDFLAFLEKEYPNVHNVCKKEMVNKYSPVYKWEGKNNNYKPVLFLGHYDVVPADKSSET
;
A
#
# COMPACT_ATOMS: atom_id res chain seq x y z
N MET A 1 -19.46 8.15 10.35
CA MET A 1 -18.28 7.46 10.93
C MET A 1 -18.67 6.28 11.84
N LYS A 2 -19.89 5.72 11.72
CA LYS A 2 -20.41 4.78 12.73
C LYS A 2 -20.06 3.31 12.50
N ASP A 3 -19.39 2.95 11.41
CA ASP A 3 -19.10 1.55 11.06
C ASP A 3 -17.62 1.30 10.70
N PHE A 4 -16.69 2.11 11.22
CA PHE A 4 -15.27 1.86 11.02
C PHE A 4 -14.83 0.67 11.89
N ASN A 5 -14.41 -0.42 11.24
CA ASN A 5 -13.93 -1.61 11.92
C ASN A 5 -12.47 -1.41 12.37
N PHE A 6 -12.28 -0.97 13.61
CA PHE A 6 -10.97 -0.73 14.21
C PHE A 6 -10.13 -2.00 14.30
N ASP A 7 -10.72 -3.13 14.70
CA ASP A 7 -9.98 -4.39 14.87
C ASP A 7 -9.37 -4.85 13.54
N ASN A 8 -10.14 -4.71 12.45
CA ASN A 8 -9.63 -5.06 11.13
C ASN A 8 -8.55 -4.07 10.66
N ALA A 9 -8.70 -2.78 10.94
CA ALA A 9 -7.68 -1.79 10.61
C ALA A 9 -6.36 -2.05 11.38
N ILE A 10 -6.45 -2.38 12.67
CA ILE A 10 -5.28 -2.75 13.50
C ILE A 10 -4.63 -4.01 12.95
N LYS A 11 -5.42 -5.03 12.61
CA LYS A 11 -4.92 -6.27 12.03
C LYS A 11 -4.20 -6.01 10.70
N HIS A 12 -4.83 -5.28 9.78
CA HIS A 12 -4.24 -4.96 8.48
C HIS A 12 -2.94 -4.18 8.64
N LEU A 13 -2.89 -3.20 9.55
CA LEU A 13 -1.65 -2.48 9.85
C LEU A 13 -0.58 -3.44 10.41
N SER A 14 -0.92 -4.27 11.39
CA SER A 14 0.00 -5.24 11.99
C SER A 14 0.55 -6.24 10.97
N ASP A 15 -0.25 -6.67 10.01
CA ASP A 15 0.19 -7.59 8.96
C ASP A 15 1.01 -6.87 7.89
N ALA A 16 0.63 -5.65 7.49
CA ALA A 16 1.35 -4.85 6.52
C ALA A 16 2.78 -4.51 6.98
N VAL A 17 2.99 -4.13 8.25
CA VAL A 17 4.31 -3.76 8.76
C VAL A 17 5.29 -4.94 8.88
N LYS A 18 4.80 -6.19 8.80
CA LYS A 18 5.66 -7.39 8.76
C LYS A 18 6.20 -7.65 7.35
N ILE A 19 5.70 -6.95 6.33
CA ILE A 19 6.20 -7.06 4.96
C ILE A 19 7.32 -6.03 4.79
N GLU A 20 8.56 -6.50 4.77
CA GLU A 20 9.78 -5.70 4.82
C GLU A 20 10.08 -5.00 3.48
N THR A 21 9.24 -4.03 3.12
CA THR A 21 9.38 -3.19 1.92
C THR A 21 10.49 -2.15 2.08
N VAL A 22 11.68 -2.61 2.45
CA VAL A 22 12.85 -1.77 2.74
C VAL A 22 13.44 -1.26 1.44
N SER A 23 13.41 0.06 1.24
CA SER A 23 14.05 0.72 0.10
C SER A 23 15.52 1.04 0.37
N ASN A 24 16.31 1.09 -0.69
CA ASN A 24 17.73 1.41 -0.63
C ASN A 24 18.10 2.32 -1.81
N VAL A 25 19.06 3.22 -1.59
CA VAL A 25 19.64 4.05 -2.66
C VAL A 25 20.35 3.22 -3.73
N ASP A 26 20.87 2.06 -3.33
CA ASP A 26 21.41 1.03 -4.21
C ASP A 26 20.32 -0.02 -4.50
N TYR A 27 19.72 0.07 -5.69
CA TYR A 27 18.59 -0.79 -6.07
C TYR A 27 18.92 -2.28 -6.16
N GLU A 28 20.20 -2.65 -6.26
CA GLU A 28 20.62 -4.05 -6.22
C GLU A 28 20.49 -4.65 -4.80
N LYS A 29 20.43 -3.80 -3.78
CA LYS A 29 20.23 -4.19 -2.38
C LYS A 29 18.75 -4.25 -1.97
N VAL A 30 17.82 -3.93 -2.88
CA VAL A 30 16.38 -3.95 -2.58
C VAL A 30 15.84 -5.35 -2.82
N GLU A 31 15.18 -5.90 -1.79
CA GLU A 31 14.42 -7.15 -1.88
C GLU A 31 13.06 -6.90 -2.55
N TRP A 32 13.06 -6.85 -3.89
CA TRP A 32 11.88 -6.48 -4.67
C TRP A 32 10.70 -7.47 -4.52
N ASP A 33 10.96 -8.72 -4.14
CA ASP A 33 9.93 -9.71 -3.81
C ASP A 33 9.05 -9.25 -2.63
N LYS A 34 9.61 -8.51 -1.66
CA LYS A 34 8.82 -7.93 -0.56
C LYS A 34 7.80 -6.89 -1.05
N PHE A 35 8.12 -6.18 -2.12
CA PHE A 35 7.21 -5.25 -2.76
C PHE A 35 6.11 -5.99 -3.52
N ASP A 36 6.44 -7.11 -4.17
CA ASP A 36 5.46 -7.99 -4.80
C ASP A 36 4.51 -8.58 -3.74
N ASP A 37 5.02 -9.03 -2.59
CA ASP A 37 4.24 -9.52 -1.45
C ASP A 37 3.28 -8.44 -0.91
N PHE A 38 3.74 -7.19 -0.81
CA PHE A 38 2.90 -6.08 -0.36
C PHE A 38 1.75 -5.79 -1.35
N LEU A 39 2.03 -5.81 -2.65
CA LEU A 39 1.00 -5.61 -3.68
C LEU A 39 -0.03 -6.76 -3.66
N ALA A 40 0.41 -8.00 -3.46
CA ALA A 40 -0.47 -9.15 -3.31
C ALA A 40 -1.31 -9.06 -2.01
N PHE A 41 -0.73 -8.57 -0.92
CA PHE A 41 -1.44 -8.27 0.32
C PHE A 41 -2.57 -7.26 0.09
N LEU A 42 -2.32 -6.17 -0.64
CA LEU A 42 -3.36 -5.19 -0.96
C LEU A 42 -4.51 -5.80 -1.77
N GLU A 43 -4.20 -6.65 -2.75
CA GLU A 43 -5.20 -7.36 -3.55
C GLU A 43 -6.07 -8.29 -2.70
N LYS A 44 -5.44 -9.02 -1.78
CA LYS A 44 -6.09 -9.97 -0.89
C LYS A 44 -6.98 -9.30 0.16
N GLU A 45 -6.48 -8.28 0.84
CA GLU A 45 -7.15 -7.65 1.98
C GLU A 45 -8.14 -6.54 1.58
N TYR A 46 -8.00 -5.99 0.36
CA TYR A 46 -8.90 -4.96 -0.17
C TYR A 46 -9.55 -5.38 -1.51
N PRO A 47 -10.29 -6.51 -1.55
CA PRO A 47 -10.89 -7.03 -2.79
C PRO A 47 -11.93 -6.06 -3.38
N ASN A 48 -12.67 -5.34 -2.54
CA ASN A 48 -13.65 -4.36 -3.01
C ASN A 48 -12.99 -3.16 -3.71
N VAL A 49 -11.83 -2.71 -3.21
CA VAL A 49 -11.08 -1.63 -3.87
C VAL A 49 -10.60 -2.10 -5.23
N HIS A 50 -10.06 -3.32 -5.33
CA HIS A 50 -9.58 -3.90 -6.59
C HIS A 50 -10.70 -4.22 -7.59
N ASN A 51 -11.91 -4.50 -7.09
CA ASN A 51 -13.08 -4.73 -7.94
C ASN A 51 -13.71 -3.44 -8.47
N VAL A 52 -13.72 -2.37 -7.67
CA VAL A 52 -14.42 -1.11 -8.01
C VAL A 52 -13.50 -0.10 -8.69
N CYS A 53 -12.24 -0.02 -8.27
CA CYS A 53 -11.29 0.93 -8.82
C CYS A 53 -10.56 0.32 -10.02
N LYS A 54 -10.29 1.15 -11.03
CA LYS A 54 -9.31 0.80 -12.06
C LYS A 54 -7.90 0.94 -11.47
N LYS A 55 -7.17 -0.16 -11.36
CA LYS A 55 -5.75 -0.18 -10.99
C LYS A 55 -4.88 0.08 -12.23
N GLU A 56 -4.02 1.08 -12.14
CA GLU A 56 -2.96 1.34 -13.11
C GLU A 56 -1.61 1.25 -12.38
N MET A 57 -0.64 0.55 -12.97
CA MET A 57 0.71 0.51 -12.41
C MET A 57 1.57 1.54 -13.11
N VAL A 58 2.06 2.52 -12.34
CA VAL A 58 3.12 3.41 -12.81
C VAL A 58 4.45 2.75 -12.50
N ASN A 59 5.31 2.60 -13.51
CA ASN A 59 6.49 1.75 -13.42
C ASN A 59 6.13 0.33 -12.95
N LYS A 60 6.84 -0.22 -11.95
CA LYS A 60 6.61 -1.58 -11.45
C LYS A 60 5.93 -1.64 -10.07
N TYR A 61 6.12 -0.61 -9.23
CA TYR A 61 5.77 -0.64 -7.80
C TYR A 61 5.02 0.61 -7.33
N SER A 62 4.34 1.32 -8.24
CA SER A 62 3.53 2.50 -7.88
C SER A 62 2.08 2.32 -8.34
N PRO A 63 1.26 1.59 -7.56
CA PRO A 63 -0.13 1.36 -7.91
C PRO A 63 -0.96 2.64 -7.75
N VAL A 64 -1.75 2.95 -8.77
CA VAL A 64 -2.73 4.04 -8.77
C VAL A 64 -4.11 3.44 -8.92
N TYR A 65 -4.98 3.69 -7.95
CA TYR A 65 -6.37 3.23 -7.96
C TYR A 65 -7.30 4.39 -8.31
N LYS A 66 -7.91 4.35 -9.49
CA LYS A 66 -8.90 5.33 -9.91
C LYS A 66 -10.30 4.84 -9.59
N TRP A 67 -10.94 5.47 -8.61
CA TRP A 67 -12.37 5.31 -8.36
C TRP A 67 -13.15 6.38 -9.14
N GLU A 68 -13.94 5.95 -10.13
CA GLU A 68 -14.72 6.89 -10.93
C GLU A 68 -15.94 7.42 -10.18
N GLY A 69 -16.05 8.75 -10.11
CA GLY A 69 -17.18 9.42 -9.48
C GLY A 69 -18.43 9.38 -10.36
N LYS A 70 -19.61 9.53 -9.75
CA LYS A 70 -20.88 9.59 -10.51
C LYS A 70 -21.04 10.86 -11.34
N ASN A 71 -20.33 11.94 -10.99
CA ASN A 71 -20.37 13.21 -11.67
C ASN A 71 -18.95 13.67 -12.00
N ASN A 72 -18.63 13.65 -13.30
CA ASN A 72 -17.30 13.96 -13.82
C ASN A 72 -17.02 15.47 -13.94
N ASN A 73 -17.95 16.34 -13.50
CA ASN A 73 -17.76 17.79 -13.48
C ASN A 73 -17.02 18.27 -12.22
N TYR A 74 -16.89 17.44 -11.19
CA TYR A 74 -16.13 17.78 -9.99
C TYR A 74 -14.63 17.51 -10.18
N LYS A 75 -13.80 18.32 -9.52
CA LYS A 75 -12.37 18.07 -9.46
C LYS A 75 -12.10 16.78 -8.65
N PRO A 76 -11.13 15.96 -9.07
CA PRO A 76 -10.76 14.76 -8.32
C PRO A 76 -10.11 15.12 -6.98
N VAL A 77 -10.18 14.20 -6.03
CA VAL A 77 -9.38 14.21 -4.80
C VAL A 77 -8.28 13.16 -4.95
N LEU A 78 -7.05 13.52 -4.62
CA LEU A 78 -5.91 12.61 -4.61
C LEU A 78 -5.54 12.29 -3.16
N PHE A 79 -5.54 10.99 -2.84
CA PHE A 79 -4.87 10.45 -1.66
C PHE A 79 -3.56 9.83 -2.12
N LEU A 80 -2.45 10.29 -1.54
CA LEU A 80 -1.11 9.82 -1.88
C LEU A 80 -0.39 9.39 -0.61
N GLY A 81 0.31 8.27 -0.70
CA GLY A 81 1.18 7.75 0.34
C GLY A 81 2.25 6.86 -0.28
N HIS A 82 3.23 6.50 0.52
CA HIS A 82 4.23 5.51 0.18
C HIS A 82 4.11 4.32 1.14
N TYR A 83 4.57 3.15 0.71
CA TYR A 83 4.54 1.92 1.51
C TYR A 83 5.92 1.36 1.76
N ASP A 84 6.96 1.91 1.13
CA ASP A 84 8.34 1.56 1.43
C ASP A 84 8.82 2.23 2.72
N VAL A 85 9.78 1.58 3.36
CA VAL A 85 10.41 2.03 4.59
C VAL A 85 11.93 2.05 4.46
N VAL A 86 12.59 2.72 5.38
CA VAL A 86 14.05 2.66 5.52
C VAL A 86 14.46 1.52 6.45
N PRO A 87 15.73 1.05 6.39
CA PRO A 87 16.22 0.06 7.34
C PRO A 87 16.01 0.48 8.79
N ALA A 88 15.54 -0.44 9.63
CA ALA A 88 15.43 -0.20 11.06
C ALA A 88 16.83 -0.05 11.68
N ASP A 89 16.94 0.82 12.69
CA ASP A 89 18.20 1.04 13.39
C ASP A 89 18.49 -0.12 14.35
N LYS A 90 19.58 -0.85 14.13
CA LYS A 90 19.92 -2.05 14.93
C LYS A 90 20.18 -1.74 16.40
N SER A 91 20.40 -0.46 16.76
CA SER A 91 20.52 -0.04 18.16
C SER A 91 19.20 -0.11 18.94
N SER A 92 18.07 -0.34 18.27
CA SER A 92 16.75 -0.49 18.90
C SER A 92 16.41 -1.93 19.28
N GLU A 93 17.27 -2.90 18.94
CA GLU A 93 17.16 -4.31 19.37
C GLU A 93 17.91 -4.51 20.71
N THR A 94 17.32 -4.04 21.81
CA THR A 94 17.77 -4.36 23.19
C THR A 94 16.71 -5.13 23.95
#